data_AF-A0A7Y1W1D1-F1
#
_entry.id   AF-A0A7Y1W1D1-F1
#
_cell.length_a   1.000
_cell.length_b   1.000
_cell.length_c   1.000
_cell.angle_alpha   90.00
_cell.angle_beta   90.00
_cell.angle_gamma   90.00
#
_symmetry.space_group_name_H-M   'P 1'
#
loop_
_entity.id
_entity.type
_entity.pdbx_description
1 polymer ?
#
loop_
_entity_poly.entity_id
_entity_poly.type
_entity_poly.pdbx_seq_one_letter_code
_entity_poly.pdbx_strand_id
1 'polypeptide(L)'
;MTLRKLPNRFHRCLAVVATVLFATPLWASLDPDLLAGMKARAIGPAAIGGRIAAVDAVASDPNFIVIGVATGGVWISENGGLTWTPVFDDEDVASIGAVAINQKHPDIIWVGTGEGNTRNSTSIGGGIYKSVDGGRTWRNMGLEGSERINRIALHPDNPDIVYVAALGTLWGPNSERGVYRSTDGGESWERILYVDEQTGATDIKMDPTNPDKLFAGMWQFRRWPYQFRSGGPGSGMYVSLDGGDSWEQRTEEDGLPKGELGRMAFSIAPSNPDRVYALVEAKKSALLRSDDGGVSWKKVNQEYNVADRPFYYTEVIADPQNPDRVYNMATRLRVSIDGGRTFEYNPVIDCCAPGNT
;
A
#
# COMPACT_ATOMS: atom_id res chain seq x y z
N MET A 1 -8.90 -66.89 53.81
CA MET A 1 -9.62 -68.14 53.53
C MET A 1 -9.40 -68.47 52.05
N THR A 2 -8.73 -69.59 51.82
CA THR A 2 -8.47 -70.32 50.56
C THR A 2 -9.05 -69.79 49.25
N LEU A 3 -8.18 -69.66 48.24
CA LEU A 3 -8.37 -70.30 46.93
C LEU A 3 -7.02 -70.33 46.18
N ARG A 4 -6.43 -71.53 46.10
CA ARG A 4 -5.26 -71.83 45.26
C ARG A 4 -5.66 -72.85 44.21
N LYS A 5 -5.34 -72.49 42.96
CA LYS A 5 -5.02 -73.29 41.76
C LYS A 5 -6.09 -74.20 41.15
N LEU A 6 -6.29 -74.00 39.85
CA LEU A 6 -6.44 -75.03 38.80
C LEU A 6 -6.09 -74.38 37.43
N PRO A 7 -5.77 -75.15 36.36
CA PRO A 7 -4.42 -75.18 35.79
C PRO A 7 -4.33 -74.66 34.34
N ASN A 8 -3.09 -74.40 33.93
CA ASN A 8 -2.68 -74.19 32.54
C ASN A 8 -3.14 -75.35 31.64
N ARG A 9 -3.89 -75.02 30.60
CA ARG A 9 -3.81 -75.72 29.32
C ARG A 9 -3.69 -74.70 28.19
N PHE A 10 -2.72 -74.99 27.35
CA PHE A 10 -2.06 -74.11 26.41
C PHE A 10 -2.76 -74.14 25.03
N HIS A 11 -2.65 -73.02 24.31
CA HIS A 11 -2.84 -72.83 22.86
C HIS A 11 -4.27 -72.94 22.30
N ARG A 12 -4.85 -71.77 21.97
CA ARG A 12 -5.46 -71.52 20.65
C ARG A 12 -5.59 -70.03 20.38
N CYS A 13 -5.02 -69.64 19.24
CA CYS A 13 -5.33 -68.48 18.40
C CYS A 13 -5.01 -67.08 18.95
N LEU A 14 -3.84 -66.61 18.50
CA LEU A 14 -3.57 -65.29 17.95
C LEU A 14 -4.82 -64.52 17.44
N ALA A 15 -4.69 -63.19 17.53
CA ALA A 15 -5.34 -62.17 16.71
C ALA A 15 -6.74 -61.68 17.13
N VAL A 16 -6.74 -60.70 18.05
CA VAL A 16 -7.59 -59.50 17.89
C VAL A 16 -6.70 -58.28 18.19
N VAL A 17 -5.84 -57.94 17.23
CA VAL A 17 -5.21 -56.62 17.14
C VAL A 17 -5.61 -56.06 15.78
N ALA A 18 -6.08 -54.80 15.82
CA ALA A 18 -6.17 -53.86 14.72
C ALA A 18 -7.10 -54.22 13.54
N THR A 19 -8.31 -53.67 13.57
CA THR A 19 -8.92 -53.13 12.35
C THR A 19 -9.81 -51.94 12.68
N VAL A 20 -9.20 -50.87 13.22
CA VAL A 20 -9.69 -49.55 12.84
C VAL A 20 -9.14 -49.35 11.43
N LEU A 21 -9.99 -49.65 10.44
CA LEU A 21 -9.77 -49.20 9.07
C LEU A 21 -9.55 -47.69 9.15
N PHE A 22 -8.31 -47.26 8.95
CA PHE A 22 -8.05 -45.95 8.38
C PHE A 22 -8.70 -45.97 7.00
N ALA A 23 -9.99 -45.61 6.94
CA ALA A 23 -10.56 -45.11 5.71
C ALA A 23 -9.78 -43.81 5.42
N THR A 24 -8.66 -43.94 4.70
CA THR A 24 -8.10 -42.80 4.00
C THR A 24 -9.24 -42.29 3.14
N PRO A 25 -9.69 -41.04 3.32
CA PRO A 25 -10.64 -40.52 2.37
C PRO A 25 -9.91 -40.57 1.03
N LEU A 26 -10.39 -41.41 0.11
CA LEU A 26 -10.07 -41.32 -1.30
C LEU A 26 -10.73 -40.03 -1.77
N TRP A 27 -10.06 -38.90 -1.53
CA TRP A 27 -10.35 -37.69 -2.28
C TRP A 27 -10.02 -38.09 -3.72
N ALA A 28 -11.04 -38.19 -4.57
CA ALA A 28 -10.81 -38.39 -5.99
C ALA A 28 -9.89 -37.24 -6.45
N SER A 29 -8.63 -37.55 -6.76
CA SER A 29 -7.71 -36.58 -7.32
C SER A 29 -8.26 -36.21 -8.69
N LEU A 30 -8.68 -34.96 -8.84
CA LEU A 30 -9.00 -34.43 -10.15
C LEU A 30 -7.71 -34.43 -10.98
N ASP A 31 -7.73 -35.12 -12.12
CA ASP A 31 -6.64 -35.06 -13.09
C ASP A 31 -6.61 -33.64 -13.72
N PRO A 32 -5.57 -32.82 -13.47
CA PRO A 32 -5.49 -31.47 -14.01
C PRO A 32 -5.54 -31.43 -15.54
N ASP A 33 -5.12 -32.50 -16.22
CA ASP A 33 -5.16 -32.59 -17.68
C ASP A 33 -6.61 -32.58 -18.22
N LEU A 34 -7.59 -33.01 -17.41
CA LEU A 34 -9.02 -32.90 -17.76
C LEU A 34 -9.53 -31.45 -17.77
N LEU A 35 -8.84 -30.54 -17.08
CA LEU A 35 -9.12 -29.12 -17.08
C LEU A 35 -8.18 -28.34 -18.02
N ALA A 36 -7.19 -29.00 -18.64
CA ALA A 36 -6.25 -28.35 -19.52
C ALA A 36 -6.99 -27.66 -20.68
N GLY A 37 -6.72 -26.36 -20.86
CA GLY A 37 -7.37 -25.54 -21.89
C GLY A 37 -8.71 -24.92 -21.47
N MET A 38 -9.27 -25.26 -20.30
CA MET A 38 -10.39 -24.52 -19.74
C MET A 38 -9.89 -23.17 -19.22
N LYS A 39 -10.48 -22.07 -19.71
CA LYS A 39 -10.19 -20.72 -19.22
C LYS A 39 -11.30 -20.23 -18.31
N ALA A 40 -10.92 -19.69 -17.15
CA ALA A 40 -11.83 -18.90 -16.35
C ALA A 40 -12.33 -17.72 -17.17
N ARG A 41 -13.62 -17.38 -17.02
CA ARG A 41 -14.21 -16.18 -17.61
C ARG A 41 -15.11 -15.51 -16.58
N ALA A 42 -15.12 -14.18 -16.59
CA ALA A 42 -16.07 -13.43 -15.79
C ALA A 42 -17.50 -13.76 -16.23
N ILE A 43 -18.37 -14.05 -15.25
CA ILE A 43 -19.81 -14.29 -15.47
C ILE A 43 -20.68 -13.11 -15.01
N GLY A 44 -20.06 -12.02 -14.55
CA GLY A 44 -20.72 -10.82 -14.04
C GLY A 44 -21.03 -10.86 -12.53
N PRO A 45 -21.60 -9.78 -11.98
CA PRO A 45 -22.07 -8.56 -12.67
C PRO A 45 -20.93 -7.67 -13.21
N ALA A 46 -21.23 -6.83 -14.19
CA ALA A 46 -20.27 -5.89 -14.78
C ALA A 46 -19.79 -4.81 -13.80
N ALA A 47 -20.60 -4.49 -12.78
CA ALA A 47 -20.21 -3.65 -11.65
C ALA A 47 -19.70 -4.55 -10.50
N ILE A 48 -18.39 -4.77 -10.46
CA ILE A 48 -17.74 -5.55 -9.40
C ILE A 48 -17.50 -4.61 -8.21
N GLY A 49 -17.93 -5.04 -7.02
CA GLY A 49 -17.53 -4.38 -5.78
C GLY A 49 -16.09 -4.73 -5.42
N GLY A 50 -15.33 -3.77 -4.91
CA GLY A 50 -13.94 -3.99 -4.55
C GLY A 50 -13.30 -2.71 -4.04
N ARG A 51 -12.09 -2.82 -3.51
CA ARG A 51 -11.31 -1.66 -3.05
C ARG A 51 -10.11 -1.48 -3.97
N ILE A 52 -10.11 -0.36 -4.67
CA ILE A 52 -8.92 0.14 -5.36
C ILE A 52 -8.01 0.73 -4.29
N ALA A 53 -6.81 0.17 -4.16
CA ALA A 53 -5.84 0.56 -3.15
C ALA A 53 -4.77 1.51 -3.72
N ALA A 54 -4.53 1.42 -5.03
CA ALA A 54 -3.57 2.27 -5.73
C ALA A 54 -4.06 2.56 -7.16
N VAL A 55 -3.73 3.75 -7.66
CA VAL A 55 -4.01 4.18 -9.03
C VAL A 55 -2.85 5.05 -9.50
N ASP A 56 -2.45 4.87 -10.75
CA ASP A 56 -1.54 5.77 -11.45
C ASP A 56 -1.92 5.84 -12.94
N ALA A 57 -1.54 6.90 -13.62
CA ALA A 57 -1.83 7.12 -15.03
C ALA A 57 -0.67 7.84 -15.73
N VAL A 58 -0.61 7.71 -17.04
CA VAL A 58 0.38 8.45 -17.85
C VAL A 58 -0.10 9.88 -18.02
N ALA A 59 0.64 10.86 -17.52
CA ALA A 59 0.22 12.26 -17.54
C ALA A 59 0.00 12.82 -18.95
N SER A 60 0.80 12.36 -19.93
CA SER A 60 0.66 12.75 -21.35
C SER A 60 -0.41 11.97 -22.11
N ASP A 61 -0.89 10.84 -21.58
CA ASP A 61 -1.94 10.02 -22.16
C ASP A 61 -2.87 9.47 -21.06
N PRO A 62 -3.91 10.23 -20.67
CA PRO A 62 -4.80 9.85 -19.59
C PRO A 62 -5.67 8.62 -19.91
N ASN A 63 -5.55 8.03 -21.10
CA ASN A 63 -6.21 6.77 -21.41
C ASN A 63 -5.52 5.56 -20.77
N PHE A 64 -4.22 5.65 -20.55
CA PHE A 64 -3.43 4.58 -19.93
C PHE A 64 -3.45 4.72 -18.40
N ILE A 65 -4.19 3.83 -17.75
CA ILE A 65 -4.39 3.84 -16.30
C ILE A 65 -4.06 2.45 -15.75
N VAL A 66 -3.27 2.42 -14.67
CA VAL A 66 -2.97 1.21 -13.92
C VAL A 66 -3.63 1.32 -12.55
N ILE A 67 -4.35 0.29 -12.14
CA ILE A 67 -4.94 0.20 -10.80
C ILE A 67 -4.44 -1.05 -10.08
N GLY A 68 -4.20 -0.87 -8.78
CA GLY A 68 -3.94 -1.96 -7.84
C GLY A 68 -5.16 -2.21 -6.97
N VAL A 69 -5.61 -3.46 -6.93
CA VAL A 69 -6.78 -3.86 -6.14
C VAL A 69 -6.31 -4.51 -4.83
N ALA A 70 -6.98 -4.19 -3.72
CA ALA A 70 -6.54 -4.65 -2.39
C ALA A 70 -6.42 -6.18 -2.25
N THR A 71 -7.17 -6.96 -3.03
CA THR A 71 -7.15 -8.42 -3.11
C THR A 71 -7.57 -8.93 -4.50
N GLY A 72 -7.14 -8.26 -5.57
CA GLY A 72 -7.59 -8.57 -6.93
C GLY A 72 -6.55 -8.32 -8.03
N GLY A 73 -5.26 -8.23 -7.67
CA GLY A 73 -4.17 -8.04 -8.62
C GLY A 73 -4.12 -6.64 -9.23
N VAL A 74 -3.45 -6.55 -10.38
CA VAL A 74 -3.23 -5.32 -11.14
C VAL A 74 -4.08 -5.36 -12.40
N TRP A 75 -4.69 -4.22 -12.71
CA TRP A 75 -5.50 -4.05 -13.92
C TRP A 75 -5.04 -2.82 -14.69
N ILE A 76 -5.08 -2.94 -16.02
CA ILE A 76 -4.73 -1.84 -16.93
C ILE A 76 -5.94 -1.48 -17.77
N SER A 77 -6.17 -0.18 -17.93
CA SER A 77 -7.06 0.39 -18.92
C SER A 77 -6.24 1.17 -19.94
N GLU A 78 -6.58 1.03 -21.21
CA GLU A 78 -5.97 1.78 -22.33
C GLU A 78 -6.99 2.71 -23.00
N ASN A 79 -8.15 2.93 -22.35
CA ASN A 79 -9.25 3.73 -22.90
C ASN A 79 -9.94 4.57 -21.81
N GLY A 80 -9.17 5.08 -20.84
CA GLY A 80 -9.65 6.04 -19.86
C GLY A 80 -10.59 5.43 -18.82
N GLY A 81 -10.45 4.14 -18.53
CA GLY A 81 -11.21 3.43 -17.51
C GLY A 81 -12.53 2.82 -17.98
N LEU A 82 -12.82 2.83 -19.30
CA LEU A 82 -14.02 2.21 -19.87
C LEU A 82 -13.96 0.68 -19.80
N THR A 83 -12.79 0.09 -20.09
CA THR A 83 -12.53 -1.35 -19.96
C THR A 83 -11.22 -1.60 -19.24
N TRP A 84 -11.13 -2.75 -18.58
CA TRP A 84 -9.98 -3.15 -17.77
C TRP A 84 -9.54 -4.57 -18.09
N THR A 85 -8.24 -4.76 -18.22
CA THR A 85 -7.59 -6.06 -18.44
C THR A 85 -6.82 -6.44 -17.18
N PRO A 86 -7.06 -7.62 -16.57
CA PRO A 86 -6.22 -8.11 -15.50
C PRO A 86 -4.87 -8.51 -16.09
N VAL A 87 -3.78 -8.10 -15.43
CA VAL A 87 -2.42 -8.31 -15.95
C VAL A 87 -1.49 -8.97 -14.92
N PHE A 88 -2.04 -9.48 -13.81
CA PHE A 88 -1.28 -10.00 -12.67
C PHE A 88 -1.82 -11.35 -12.17
N ASP A 89 -2.63 -12.05 -12.97
CA ASP A 89 -3.33 -13.27 -12.56
C ASP A 89 -2.40 -14.49 -12.44
N ASP A 90 -1.21 -14.44 -13.06
CA ASP A 90 -0.22 -15.51 -13.04
C ASP A 90 0.76 -15.40 -11.85
N GLU A 91 0.65 -14.34 -11.04
CA GLU A 91 1.53 -14.09 -9.89
C GLU A 91 0.95 -14.67 -8.59
N ASP A 92 1.83 -15.07 -7.67
CA ASP A 92 1.43 -15.75 -6.42
C ASP A 92 0.68 -14.86 -5.40
N VAL A 93 0.57 -13.56 -5.67
CA VAL A 93 0.00 -12.57 -4.76
C VAL A 93 -1.02 -11.67 -5.45
N ALA A 94 -2.18 -11.51 -4.81
CA ALA A 94 -3.27 -10.69 -5.35
C ALA A 94 -3.48 -9.36 -4.60
N SER A 95 -2.77 -9.15 -3.49
CA SER A 95 -2.92 -7.92 -2.70
C SER A 95 -1.97 -6.85 -3.22
N ILE A 96 -2.51 -5.71 -3.67
CA ILE A 96 -1.70 -4.59 -4.18
C ILE A 96 -1.81 -3.39 -3.22
N GLY A 97 -0.67 -2.76 -2.92
CA GLY A 97 -0.57 -1.58 -2.07
C GLY A 97 -0.06 -0.33 -2.79
N ALA A 98 0.71 -0.48 -3.86
CA ALA A 98 1.23 0.63 -4.66
C ALA A 98 1.33 0.26 -6.14
N VAL A 99 1.11 1.26 -7.00
CA VAL A 99 1.45 1.21 -8.42
C VAL A 99 2.18 2.51 -8.77
N ALA A 100 3.20 2.44 -9.63
CA ALA A 100 3.91 3.61 -10.14
C ALA A 100 4.36 3.36 -11.57
N ILE A 101 4.04 4.29 -12.47
CA ILE A 101 4.37 4.26 -13.89
C ILE A 101 5.50 5.26 -14.14
N ASN A 102 6.56 4.82 -14.81
CA ASN A 102 7.58 5.77 -15.25
C ASN A 102 6.99 6.69 -16.34
N GLN A 103 6.92 7.98 -16.06
CA GLN A 103 6.22 8.93 -16.93
C GLN A 103 6.91 9.16 -18.29
N LYS A 104 8.23 8.94 -18.39
CA LYS A 104 8.98 9.03 -19.67
C LYS A 104 9.05 7.70 -20.42
N HIS A 105 8.93 6.59 -19.69
CA HIS A 105 8.96 5.23 -20.21
C HIS A 105 7.79 4.40 -19.66
N PRO A 106 6.54 4.62 -20.12
CA PRO A 106 5.35 3.99 -19.53
C PRO A 106 5.32 2.45 -19.57
N ASP A 107 6.15 1.82 -20.40
CA ASP A 107 6.34 0.35 -20.37
C ASP A 107 6.95 -0.14 -19.05
N ILE A 108 7.63 0.74 -18.30
CA ILE A 108 8.20 0.46 -16.99
C ILE A 108 7.16 0.77 -15.92
N ILE A 109 6.60 -0.30 -15.34
CA ILE A 109 5.59 -0.23 -14.29
C ILE A 109 6.12 -0.96 -13.05
N TRP A 110 6.00 -0.31 -11.91
CA TRP A 110 6.35 -0.88 -10.61
C TRP A 110 5.09 -1.13 -9.78
N VAL A 111 5.02 -2.31 -9.17
CA VAL A 111 3.89 -2.75 -8.35
C VAL A 111 4.40 -3.17 -6.99
N GLY A 112 3.94 -2.47 -5.96
CA GLY A 112 4.16 -2.84 -4.57
C GLY A 112 3.01 -3.72 -4.09
N THR A 113 3.32 -4.92 -3.64
CA THR A 113 2.29 -5.86 -3.16
C THR A 113 2.07 -5.71 -1.65
N GLY A 114 0.90 -6.15 -1.21
CA GLY A 114 0.42 -6.02 0.17
C GLY A 114 -0.19 -4.65 0.43
N GLU A 115 -1.50 -4.63 0.62
CA GLU A 115 -2.22 -3.39 0.83
C GLU A 115 -1.77 -2.65 2.10
N GLY A 116 -1.40 -1.37 1.96
CA GLY A 116 -0.97 -0.54 3.09
C GLY A 116 -2.10 0.14 3.88
N ASN A 117 -3.37 -0.14 3.58
CA ASN A 117 -4.48 0.19 4.48
C ASN A 117 -4.59 -0.92 5.52
N THR A 118 -4.01 -0.69 6.70
CA THR A 118 -3.82 -1.68 7.78
C THR A 118 -5.12 -2.02 8.52
N ARG A 119 -6.13 -2.49 7.78
CA ARG A 119 -7.41 -3.00 8.31
C ARG A 119 -7.22 -4.43 8.81
N ASN A 120 -8.17 -4.92 9.61
CA ASN A 120 -8.20 -6.32 10.06
C ASN A 120 -8.55 -7.33 8.95
N SER A 121 -8.99 -6.84 7.78
CA SER A 121 -9.34 -7.63 6.59
C SER A 121 -8.42 -7.24 5.42
N THR A 122 -7.11 -7.41 5.61
CA THR A 122 -6.10 -7.12 4.60
C THR A 122 -5.22 -8.34 4.40
N SER A 123 -4.75 -8.53 3.17
CA SER A 123 -3.84 -9.62 2.81
C SER A 123 -2.39 -9.14 2.86
N ILE A 124 -1.47 -10.10 2.88
CA ILE A 124 -0.04 -9.82 2.74
C ILE A 124 0.33 -9.78 1.25
N GLY A 125 1.42 -9.08 0.96
CA GLY A 125 2.12 -9.13 -0.33
C GLY A 125 3.32 -10.05 -0.29
N GLY A 126 4.02 -10.10 -1.42
CA GLY A 126 5.26 -10.83 -1.66
C GLY A 126 6.34 -9.92 -2.25
N GLY A 127 6.42 -8.67 -1.80
CA GLY A 127 7.47 -7.73 -2.21
C GLY A 127 7.07 -6.78 -3.35
N ILE A 128 8.05 -6.38 -4.14
CA ILE A 128 7.88 -5.43 -5.25
C ILE A 128 8.12 -6.11 -6.60
N TYR A 129 7.28 -5.80 -7.57
CA TYR A 129 7.31 -6.35 -8.92
C TYR A 129 7.57 -5.24 -9.93
N LYS A 130 8.26 -5.59 -11.01
CA LYS A 130 8.54 -4.70 -12.14
C LYS A 130 8.10 -5.35 -13.43
N SER A 131 7.43 -4.58 -14.27
CA SER A 131 7.26 -4.86 -15.69
C SER A 131 8.08 -3.86 -16.50
N VAL A 132 8.60 -4.31 -17.65
CA VAL A 132 9.31 -3.48 -18.64
C VAL A 132 8.66 -3.59 -20.03
N ASP A 133 7.47 -4.18 -20.09
CA ASP A 133 6.73 -4.44 -21.32
C ASP A 133 5.26 -4.02 -21.22
N GLY A 134 4.97 -3.01 -20.40
CA GLY A 134 3.63 -2.44 -20.25
C GLY A 134 2.68 -3.32 -19.44
N GLY A 135 3.20 -4.13 -18.53
CA GLY A 135 2.43 -5.02 -17.65
C GLY A 135 2.15 -6.40 -18.23
N ARG A 136 2.75 -6.80 -19.36
CA ARG A 136 2.51 -8.12 -19.95
C ARG A 136 3.22 -9.23 -19.19
N THR A 137 4.42 -8.94 -18.68
CA THR A 137 5.18 -9.82 -17.80
C THR A 137 5.70 -9.06 -16.59
N TRP A 138 5.88 -9.78 -15.48
CA TRP A 138 6.35 -9.23 -14.23
C TRP A 138 7.54 -10.03 -13.71
N ARG A 139 8.46 -9.32 -13.05
CA ARG A 139 9.57 -9.92 -12.31
C ARG A 139 9.47 -9.46 -10.86
N ASN A 140 9.55 -10.40 -9.92
CA ASN A 140 9.74 -10.07 -8.52
C ASN A 140 11.16 -9.49 -8.32
N MET A 141 11.23 -8.32 -7.71
CA MET A 141 12.44 -7.54 -7.49
C MET A 141 12.83 -7.49 -6.00
N GLY A 142 12.26 -8.35 -5.14
CA GLY A 142 12.62 -8.50 -3.73
C GLY A 142 11.69 -7.78 -2.74
N LEU A 143 12.18 -7.57 -1.51
CA LEU A 143 11.44 -6.98 -0.38
C LEU A 143 10.25 -7.82 0.11
N GLU A 144 10.31 -9.14 -0.05
CA GLU A 144 9.21 -10.06 0.25
C GLU A 144 8.78 -10.04 1.71
N GLY A 145 9.73 -9.92 2.65
CA GLY A 145 9.45 -9.91 4.09
C GLY A 145 8.92 -8.57 4.61
N SER A 146 8.80 -7.55 3.75
CA SER A 146 8.10 -6.31 4.09
C SER A 146 6.59 -6.48 4.20
N GLU A 147 6.02 -7.54 3.61
CA GLU A 147 4.59 -7.84 3.46
C GLU A 147 3.70 -6.74 2.83
N ARG A 148 4.08 -5.47 2.87
CA ARG A 148 3.26 -4.30 2.50
C ARG A 148 4.14 -3.18 1.98
N ILE A 149 4.04 -2.94 0.69
CA ILE A 149 4.59 -1.76 0.04
C ILE A 149 3.46 -0.74 -0.14
N ASN A 150 3.55 0.40 0.55
CA ASN A 150 2.47 1.39 0.51
C ASN A 150 2.66 2.45 -0.58
N ARG A 151 3.90 2.86 -0.86
CA ARG A 151 4.20 3.91 -1.85
C ARG A 151 5.50 3.62 -2.58
N ILE A 152 5.57 4.04 -3.83
CA ILE A 152 6.74 3.95 -4.70
C ILE A 152 6.94 5.34 -5.32
N ALA A 153 8.17 5.84 -5.29
CA ALA A 153 8.56 7.06 -6.01
C ALA A 153 9.63 6.72 -7.03
N LEU A 154 9.45 7.17 -8.26
CA LEU A 154 10.35 6.93 -9.38
C LEU A 154 11.12 8.20 -9.69
N HIS A 155 12.41 8.07 -9.98
CA HIS A 155 13.21 9.21 -10.43
C HIS A 155 12.74 9.67 -11.83
N PRO A 156 12.53 10.98 -12.07
CA PRO A 156 11.93 11.50 -13.30
C PRO A 156 12.80 11.28 -14.55
N ASP A 157 14.12 11.25 -14.38
CA ASP A 157 15.08 11.17 -15.49
C ASP A 157 15.87 9.85 -15.56
N ASN A 158 15.80 9.00 -14.53
CA ASN A 158 16.63 7.81 -14.44
C ASN A 158 15.75 6.62 -14.00
N PRO A 159 15.38 5.71 -14.92
CA PRO A 159 14.47 4.61 -14.61
C PRO A 159 15.06 3.56 -13.66
N ASP A 160 16.36 3.61 -13.38
CA ASP A 160 17.03 2.68 -12.47
C ASP A 160 16.97 3.12 -11.00
N ILE A 161 16.61 4.38 -10.74
CA ILE A 161 16.49 4.92 -9.38
C ILE A 161 15.03 4.86 -8.93
N VAL A 162 14.79 4.07 -7.88
CA VAL A 162 13.46 3.82 -7.32
C VAL A 162 13.50 3.85 -5.81
N TYR A 163 12.49 4.47 -5.22
CA TYR A 163 12.30 4.53 -3.76
C TYR A 163 11.01 3.84 -3.36
N VAL A 164 11.05 3.13 -2.24
CA VAL A 164 9.95 2.28 -1.78
C VAL A 164 9.68 2.56 -0.30
N ALA A 165 8.45 2.94 0.01
CA ALA A 165 7.96 3.03 1.38
C ALA A 165 7.35 1.67 1.81
N ALA A 166 8.12 0.93 2.61
CA ALA A 166 7.73 -0.36 3.17
C ALA A 166 7.11 -0.19 4.57
N LEU A 167 5.87 -0.64 4.73
CA LEU A 167 5.16 -0.58 5.99
C LEU A 167 5.52 -1.71 6.94
N GLY A 168 5.88 -2.89 6.44
CA GLY A 168 6.14 -4.07 7.25
C GLY A 168 4.90 -4.89 7.60
N THR A 169 5.13 -5.86 8.48
CA THR A 169 4.08 -6.76 8.97
C THR A 169 3.04 -6.03 9.82
N LEU A 170 1.77 -6.42 9.71
CA LEU A 170 0.67 -5.78 10.44
C LEU A 170 0.54 -6.28 11.89
N TRP A 171 0.83 -7.56 12.10
CA TRP A 171 0.49 -8.28 13.33
C TRP A 171 1.69 -8.48 14.28
N GLY A 172 2.88 -8.01 13.90
CA GLY A 172 4.14 -8.24 14.60
C GLY A 172 5.12 -7.07 14.45
N PRO A 173 6.18 -7.02 15.25
CA PRO A 173 7.36 -6.23 14.88
C PRO A 173 8.03 -6.88 13.67
N ASN A 174 8.73 -6.09 12.87
CA ASN A 174 9.41 -6.56 11.68
C ASN A 174 10.56 -5.62 11.32
N SER A 175 11.71 -6.17 10.98
CA SER A 175 12.88 -5.39 10.56
C SER A 175 12.77 -4.90 9.12
N GLU A 176 11.98 -5.55 8.26
CA GLU A 176 11.84 -5.23 6.83
C GLU A 176 10.85 -4.07 6.57
N ARG A 177 11.15 -2.94 7.22
CA ARG A 177 10.36 -1.70 7.22
C ARG A 177 11.21 -0.50 6.84
N GLY A 178 10.55 0.60 6.49
CA GLY A 178 11.20 1.90 6.25
C GLY A 178 11.29 2.25 4.78
N VAL A 179 12.19 3.17 4.43
CA VAL A 179 12.41 3.58 3.04
C VAL A 179 13.57 2.80 2.47
N TYR A 180 13.34 2.15 1.33
CA TYR A 180 14.35 1.48 0.54
C TYR A 180 14.61 2.26 -0.74
N ARG A 181 15.85 2.23 -1.21
CA ARG A 181 16.30 2.79 -2.49
C ARG A 181 16.99 1.72 -3.30
N SER A 182 16.70 1.66 -4.58
CA SER A 182 17.50 0.98 -5.58
C SER A 182 18.07 2.01 -6.55
N THR A 183 19.29 1.77 -7.04
CA THR A 183 19.95 2.59 -8.07
C THR A 183 20.39 1.77 -9.29
N ASP A 184 19.97 0.50 -9.33
CA ASP A 184 20.28 -0.49 -10.36
C ASP A 184 19.01 -1.12 -10.96
N GLY A 185 17.90 -0.40 -10.90
CA GLY A 185 16.64 -0.82 -11.50
C GLY A 185 15.94 -1.96 -10.76
N GLY A 186 16.26 -2.16 -9.47
CA GLY A 186 15.66 -3.11 -8.53
C GLY A 186 16.44 -4.39 -8.31
N GLU A 187 17.64 -4.52 -8.89
CA GLU A 187 18.47 -5.72 -8.68
C GLU A 187 19.01 -5.79 -7.24
N SER A 188 19.20 -4.63 -6.60
CA SER A 188 19.52 -4.52 -5.17
C SER A 188 18.81 -3.37 -4.48
N TRP A 189 18.66 -3.48 -3.15
CA TRP A 189 17.97 -2.51 -2.31
C TRP A 189 18.80 -2.12 -1.09
N GLU A 190 18.93 -0.82 -0.87
CA GLU A 190 19.51 -0.22 0.32
C GLU A 190 18.40 0.35 1.21
N ARG A 191 18.41 0.05 2.52
CA ARG A 191 17.50 0.68 3.47
C ARG A 191 18.08 2.01 3.93
N ILE A 192 17.55 3.11 3.39
CA ILE A 192 18.08 4.46 3.58
C ILE A 192 17.39 5.24 4.71
N LEU A 193 16.22 4.81 5.17
CA LEU A 193 15.57 5.37 6.36
C LEU A 193 14.92 4.27 7.19
N TYR A 194 15.32 4.17 8.45
CA TYR A 194 14.83 3.18 9.41
C TYR A 194 14.78 3.79 10.81
N VAL A 195 13.72 3.51 11.56
CA VAL A 195 13.53 3.99 12.93
C VAL A 195 13.65 2.83 13.91
N ASP A 196 12.74 1.85 13.82
CA ASP A 196 12.72 0.64 14.64
C ASP A 196 11.84 -0.46 14.00
N GLU A 197 11.69 -1.59 14.67
CA GLU A 197 10.88 -2.73 14.20
C GLU A 197 9.36 -2.52 14.28
N GLN A 198 8.89 -1.40 14.85
CA GLN A 198 7.47 -1.06 15.00
C GLN A 198 7.03 0.08 14.07
N THR A 199 7.98 0.70 13.37
CA THR A 199 7.78 1.91 12.58
C THR A 199 8.05 1.64 11.10
N GLY A 200 7.03 1.80 10.27
CA GLY A 200 7.10 1.59 8.82
C GLY A 200 7.03 2.91 8.05
N ALA A 201 7.47 2.91 6.80
CA ALA A 201 7.28 4.07 5.93
C ALA A 201 5.88 4.04 5.31
N THR A 202 5.14 5.13 5.50
CA THR A 202 3.80 5.35 4.95
C THR A 202 3.80 6.05 3.62
N ASP A 203 4.74 6.95 3.38
CA ASP A 203 4.81 7.68 2.13
C ASP A 203 6.26 8.04 1.79
N ILE A 204 6.51 8.17 0.50
CA ILE A 204 7.74 8.67 -0.08
C ILE A 204 7.37 9.48 -1.32
N LYS A 205 7.71 10.76 -1.33
CA LYS A 205 7.49 11.66 -2.47
C LYS A 205 8.78 12.35 -2.84
N MET A 206 9.03 12.41 -4.14
CA MET A 206 10.16 13.10 -4.73
C MET A 206 9.68 14.37 -5.41
N ASP A 207 10.43 15.46 -5.27
CA ASP A 207 10.19 16.67 -6.05
C ASP A 207 10.50 16.39 -7.54
N PRO A 208 9.54 16.57 -8.45
CA PRO A 208 9.72 16.25 -9.86
C PRO A 208 10.73 17.15 -10.58
N THR A 209 11.12 18.27 -9.97
CA THR A 209 12.11 19.23 -10.50
C THR A 209 13.45 19.19 -9.78
N ASN A 210 13.50 18.56 -8.61
CA ASN A 210 14.71 18.38 -7.82
C ASN A 210 14.69 16.98 -7.16
N PRO A 211 15.18 15.94 -7.85
CA PRO A 211 15.09 14.57 -7.35
C PRO A 211 15.88 14.30 -6.05
N ASP A 212 16.77 15.21 -5.64
CA ASP A 212 17.45 15.13 -4.35
C ASP A 212 16.52 15.47 -3.18
N LYS A 213 15.43 16.20 -3.42
CA LYS A 213 14.45 16.58 -2.40
C LYS A 213 13.38 15.51 -2.25
N LEU A 214 13.41 14.82 -1.11
CA LEU A 214 12.49 13.74 -0.77
C LEU A 214 11.72 14.04 0.53
N PHE A 215 10.47 13.61 0.58
CA PHE A 215 9.64 13.59 1.79
C PHE A 215 9.31 12.16 2.15
N ALA A 216 9.56 11.77 3.40
CA ALA A 216 9.19 10.47 3.92
C ALA A 216 8.33 10.61 5.19
N GLY A 217 7.30 9.76 5.28
CA GLY A 217 6.41 9.70 6.43
C GLY A 217 6.63 8.38 7.15
N MET A 218 7.10 8.42 8.39
CA MET A 218 7.30 7.23 9.23
C MET A 218 6.14 7.10 10.20
N TRP A 219 5.65 5.87 10.38
CA TRP A 219 4.47 5.58 11.19
C TRP A 219 4.69 4.38 12.07
N GLN A 220 4.70 4.65 13.37
CA GLN A 220 4.61 3.62 14.38
C GLN A 220 3.15 3.20 14.52
N PHE A 221 2.88 1.91 14.35
CA PHE A 221 1.53 1.38 14.56
C PHE A 221 1.60 -0.06 15.05
N ARG A 222 0.53 -0.48 15.72
CA ARG A 222 0.36 -1.88 16.09
C ARG A 222 -1.09 -2.30 16.03
N ARG A 223 -1.32 -3.47 15.44
CA ARG A 223 -2.63 -4.13 15.44
C ARG A 223 -2.57 -5.43 16.23
N TRP A 224 -3.58 -5.60 17.07
CA TRP A 224 -3.96 -6.84 17.72
C TRP A 224 -5.38 -7.21 17.25
N PRO A 225 -5.81 -8.47 17.44
CA PRO A 225 -7.17 -8.88 17.06
C PRO A 225 -8.28 -8.00 17.67
N TYR A 226 -8.02 -7.39 18.84
CA TYR A 226 -8.98 -6.61 19.63
C TYR A 226 -8.65 -5.11 19.76
N GLN A 227 -7.49 -4.66 19.26
CA GLN A 227 -7.04 -3.26 19.43
C GLN A 227 -6.21 -2.80 18.24
N PHE A 228 -6.33 -1.53 17.90
CA PHE A 228 -5.42 -0.84 16.99
C PHE A 228 -4.82 0.38 17.70
N ARG A 229 -3.50 0.52 17.63
CA ARG A 229 -2.77 1.72 18.04
C ARG A 229 -2.14 2.36 16.81
N SER A 230 -2.45 3.63 16.60
CA SER A 230 -1.95 4.45 15.51
C SER A 230 -1.14 5.60 16.10
N GLY A 231 0.12 5.70 15.72
CA GLY A 231 1.03 6.69 16.26
C GLY A 231 1.83 6.23 17.47
N GLY A 232 2.89 6.99 17.74
CA GLY A 232 3.90 6.71 18.75
C GLY A 232 5.20 7.46 18.45
N PRO A 233 6.19 7.40 19.36
CA PRO A 233 7.43 8.17 19.27
C PRO A 233 8.26 7.92 18.00
N GLY A 234 8.10 6.76 17.34
CA GLY A 234 8.77 6.48 16.07
C GLY A 234 8.14 7.20 14.86
N SER A 235 6.93 7.76 15.00
CA SER A 235 6.25 8.43 13.89
C SER A 235 6.84 9.81 13.64
N GLY A 236 6.97 10.21 12.37
CA GLY A 236 7.53 11.50 12.02
C GLY A 236 7.59 11.78 10.53
N MET A 237 7.76 13.07 10.20
CA MET A 237 8.05 13.55 8.86
C MET A 237 9.54 13.75 8.73
N TYR A 238 10.12 13.21 7.67
CA TYR A 238 11.53 13.32 7.35
C TYR A 238 11.69 13.95 5.97
N VAL A 239 12.67 14.83 5.84
CA VAL A 239 13.03 15.48 4.58
C VAL A 239 14.48 15.20 4.28
N SER A 240 14.77 14.78 3.05
CA SER A 240 16.14 14.68 2.52
C SER A 240 16.33 15.72 1.43
N LEU A 241 17.55 16.24 1.30
CA LEU A 241 17.96 17.18 0.26
C LEU A 241 19.17 16.65 -0.54
N ASP A 242 19.46 15.36 -0.41
CA ASP A 242 20.61 14.66 -0.99
C ASP A 242 20.23 13.27 -1.51
N GLY A 243 18.99 13.11 -1.98
CA GLY A 243 18.54 11.87 -2.62
C GLY A 243 18.41 10.69 -1.67
N GLY A 244 18.27 10.98 -0.37
CA GLY A 244 18.02 10.01 0.70
C GLY A 244 19.26 9.53 1.45
N ASP A 245 20.44 10.12 1.19
CA ASP A 245 21.68 9.80 1.92
C ASP A 245 21.65 10.32 3.37
N SER A 246 20.97 11.45 3.61
CA SER A 246 20.68 11.97 4.94
C SER A 246 19.24 12.47 5.07
N TRP A 247 18.74 12.51 6.31
CA TRP A 247 17.36 12.87 6.62
C TRP A 247 17.28 13.78 7.84
N GLU A 248 16.51 14.85 7.71
CA GLU A 248 16.13 15.74 8.81
C GLU A 248 14.68 15.51 9.20
N GLN A 249 14.43 15.27 10.50
CA GLN A 249 13.07 15.17 11.01
C GLN A 249 12.48 16.57 11.21
N ARG A 250 11.27 16.80 10.71
CA ARG A 250 10.49 18.02 10.99
C ARG A 250 9.73 17.88 12.32
N THR A 251 9.66 18.96 13.06
CA THR A 251 9.23 19.01 14.46
C THR A 251 8.11 20.05 14.68
N GLU A 252 7.71 20.25 15.95
CA GLU A 252 6.78 21.32 16.31
C GLU A 252 7.31 22.73 15.92
N GLU A 253 8.63 22.94 15.97
CA GLU A 253 9.25 24.23 15.62
C GLU A 253 9.10 24.53 14.13
N ASP A 254 9.08 23.48 13.30
CA ASP A 254 8.83 23.55 11.86
C ASP A 254 7.34 23.64 11.52
N GLY A 255 6.44 23.53 12.51
CA GLY A 255 5.00 23.73 12.36
C GLY A 255 4.12 22.47 12.43
N LEU A 256 4.70 21.30 12.75
CA LEU A 256 3.92 20.07 12.94
C LEU A 256 3.00 20.14 14.18
N PRO A 257 1.94 19.30 14.25
CA PRO A 257 1.14 19.15 15.45
C PRO A 257 1.96 18.68 16.66
N LYS A 258 1.50 19.06 17.85
CA LYS A 258 2.14 18.67 19.11
C LYS A 258 1.81 17.23 19.51
N GLY A 259 2.73 16.60 20.24
CA GLY A 259 2.55 15.28 20.85
C GLY A 259 2.77 14.12 19.88
N GLU A 260 2.12 12.99 20.14
CA GLU A 260 2.26 11.79 19.31
C GLU A 260 1.65 12.01 17.92
N LEU A 261 2.49 11.80 16.90
CA LEU A 261 2.10 11.78 15.49
C LEU A 261 1.73 10.35 15.07
N GLY A 262 0.99 10.24 13.98
CA GLY A 262 0.59 8.97 13.37
C GLY A 262 0.91 8.93 11.87
N ARG A 263 0.00 8.33 11.08
CA ARG A 263 0.17 8.20 9.63
C ARG A 263 0.22 9.58 8.96
N MET A 264 1.06 9.69 7.93
CA MET A 264 1.24 10.92 7.17
C MET A 264 1.25 10.62 5.67
N ALA A 265 0.80 11.57 4.85
CA ALA A 265 0.94 11.52 3.39
C ALA A 265 1.22 12.92 2.86
N PHE A 266 1.92 12.99 1.74
CA PHE A 266 2.41 14.22 1.13
C PHE A 266 1.90 14.40 -0.28
N SER A 267 1.74 15.65 -0.69
CA SER A 267 1.59 16.01 -2.09
C SER A 267 2.35 17.29 -2.40
N ILE A 268 3.34 17.16 -3.28
CA ILE A 268 4.03 18.30 -3.89
C ILE A 268 3.18 18.76 -5.06
N ALA A 269 2.96 20.07 -5.22
CA ALA A 269 2.27 20.59 -6.40
C ALA A 269 3.22 20.61 -7.61
N PRO A 270 2.97 19.86 -8.69
CA PRO A 270 3.86 19.81 -9.85
C PRO A 270 4.13 21.17 -10.51
N SER A 271 3.14 22.07 -10.51
CA SER A 271 3.28 23.43 -11.06
C SER A 271 4.09 24.39 -10.19
N ASN A 272 4.29 24.08 -8.90
CA ASN A 272 5.10 24.86 -7.99
C ASN A 272 5.60 23.97 -6.81
N PRO A 273 6.80 23.37 -6.93
CA PRO A 273 7.33 22.45 -5.91
C PRO A 273 7.68 23.07 -4.55
N ASP A 274 7.55 24.39 -4.38
CA ASP A 274 7.58 25.03 -3.06
C ASP A 274 6.27 24.84 -2.29
N ARG A 275 5.17 24.59 -3.02
CA ARG A 275 3.88 24.24 -2.45
C ARG A 275 3.84 22.74 -2.16
N VAL A 276 3.88 22.40 -0.87
CA VAL A 276 3.73 21.02 -0.42
C VAL A 276 2.62 20.92 0.60
N TYR A 277 1.77 19.90 0.47
CA TYR A 277 0.76 19.55 1.45
C TYR A 277 1.19 18.32 2.23
N ALA A 278 0.89 18.28 3.52
CA ALA A 278 1.06 17.10 4.35
C ALA A 278 -0.20 16.87 5.19
N LEU A 279 -0.84 15.72 5.02
CA LEU A 279 -1.95 15.30 5.89
C LEU A 279 -1.38 14.50 7.05
N VAL A 280 -1.56 14.99 8.28
CA VAL A 280 -0.86 14.47 9.46
C VAL A 280 -1.87 13.99 10.50
N GLU A 281 -1.81 12.70 10.84
CA GLU A 281 -2.47 12.17 12.02
C GLU A 281 -1.78 12.67 13.29
N ALA A 282 -2.58 13.17 14.22
CA ALA A 282 -2.16 13.54 15.57
C ALA A 282 -3.40 13.54 16.48
N LYS A 283 -3.21 13.83 17.78
CA LYS A 283 -4.34 14.06 18.70
C LYS A 283 -5.35 15.08 18.14
N LYS A 284 -4.86 16.10 17.43
CA LYS A 284 -5.66 16.96 16.56
C LYS A 284 -5.02 16.97 15.18
N SER A 285 -5.42 16.01 14.35
CA SER A 285 -4.96 15.88 12.97
C SER A 285 -5.10 17.18 12.19
N ALA A 286 -4.22 17.38 11.22
CA ALA A 286 -4.17 18.61 10.47
C ALA A 286 -3.73 18.36 9.03
N LEU A 287 -4.29 19.16 8.11
CA LEU A 287 -3.64 19.43 6.84
C LEU A 287 -2.65 20.57 7.06
N LEU A 288 -1.39 20.27 6.80
CA LEU A 288 -0.30 21.22 6.77
C LEU A 288 -0.02 21.64 5.33
N ARG A 289 0.54 22.84 5.19
CA ARG A 289 1.02 23.37 3.92
C ARG A 289 2.35 24.07 4.13
N SER A 290 3.32 23.74 3.30
CA SER A 290 4.56 24.50 3.12
C SER A 290 4.43 25.41 1.89
N ASP A 291 5.04 26.58 2.01
CA ASP A 291 5.17 27.58 0.93
C ASP A 291 6.66 27.76 0.52
N ASP A 292 7.56 26.93 1.06
CA ASP A 292 9.02 27.03 0.97
C ASP A 292 9.69 25.66 0.72
N GLY A 293 8.96 24.74 0.07
CA GLY A 293 9.51 23.46 -0.36
C GLY A 293 9.78 22.47 0.77
N GLY A 294 9.09 22.61 1.90
CA GLY A 294 9.15 21.67 3.03
C GLY A 294 10.06 22.08 4.18
N VAL A 295 10.60 23.31 4.15
CA VAL A 295 11.41 23.86 5.24
C VAL A 295 10.54 24.19 6.45
N SER A 296 9.43 24.91 6.24
CA SER A 296 8.47 25.24 7.29
C SER A 296 7.03 24.93 6.88
N TRP A 297 6.18 24.70 7.87
CA TRP A 297 4.82 24.22 7.70
C TRP A 297 3.81 25.07 8.46
N LYS A 298 2.65 25.27 7.83
CA LYS A 298 1.52 25.97 8.43
C LYS A 298 0.32 25.04 8.47
N LYS A 299 -0.33 24.94 9.62
CA LYS A 299 -1.65 24.29 9.73
C LYS A 299 -2.67 25.13 8.97
N VAL A 300 -3.17 24.60 7.85
CA VAL A 300 -4.19 25.29 7.03
C VAL A 300 -5.60 24.81 7.32
N ASN A 301 -5.76 23.57 7.78
CA ASN A 301 -7.06 23.02 8.15
C ASN A 301 -6.94 21.96 9.27
N GLN A 302 -7.87 21.99 10.22
CA GLN A 302 -8.00 21.03 11.32
C GLN A 302 -9.47 20.68 11.61
N GLU A 303 -10.33 20.70 10.58
CA GLU A 303 -11.68 20.19 10.73
C GLU A 303 -11.63 18.71 11.12
N TYR A 304 -12.64 18.25 11.86
CA TYR A 304 -12.65 16.89 12.43
C TYR A 304 -12.44 15.80 11.38
N ASN A 305 -12.97 16.00 10.17
CA ASN A 305 -12.90 15.05 9.08
C ASN A 305 -11.75 15.30 8.10
N VAL A 306 -10.79 16.20 8.34
CA VAL A 306 -9.66 16.40 7.40
C VAL A 306 -8.81 15.13 7.22
N ALA A 307 -8.69 14.35 8.29
CA ALA A 307 -8.03 13.04 8.35
C ALA A 307 -8.90 12.08 9.18
N ASP A 308 -10.14 11.82 8.76
CA ASP A 308 -10.97 10.84 9.44
C ASP A 308 -10.41 9.43 9.21
N ARG A 309 -10.24 8.62 10.27
CA ARG A 309 -9.70 7.26 10.19
C ARG A 309 -8.36 7.18 9.42
N PRO A 310 -7.26 7.78 9.93
CA PRO A 310 -6.01 7.94 9.19
C PRO A 310 -5.37 6.65 8.69
N PHE A 311 -5.52 5.53 9.42
CA PHE A 311 -5.05 4.22 8.94
C PHE A 311 -5.66 3.76 7.59
N TYR A 312 -6.69 4.47 7.10
CA TYR A 312 -7.44 4.16 5.90
C TYR A 312 -7.57 5.35 4.94
N TYR A 313 -7.90 6.54 5.44
CA TYR A 313 -8.04 7.76 4.65
C TYR A 313 -6.95 8.75 5.00
N THR A 314 -5.78 8.58 4.40
CA THR A 314 -4.69 9.55 4.50
C THR A 314 -4.05 9.68 3.13
N GLU A 315 -4.74 10.43 2.27
CA GLU A 315 -4.25 10.77 0.93
C GLU A 315 -4.75 12.17 0.56
N VAL A 316 -3.84 12.98 0.06
CA VAL A 316 -4.11 14.30 -0.51
C VAL A 316 -3.35 14.41 -1.82
N ILE A 317 -3.95 15.07 -2.81
CA ILE A 317 -3.34 15.23 -4.14
C ILE A 317 -3.52 16.68 -4.59
N ALA A 318 -2.41 17.38 -4.84
CA ALA A 318 -2.39 18.72 -5.40
C ALA A 318 -2.67 18.66 -6.91
N ASP A 319 -3.43 19.63 -7.41
CA ASP A 319 -3.68 19.76 -8.85
C ASP A 319 -2.36 20.07 -9.59
N PRO A 320 -2.06 19.36 -10.70
CA PRO A 320 -0.82 19.57 -11.46
C PRO A 320 -0.69 20.99 -12.03
N GLN A 321 -1.78 21.70 -12.25
CA GLN A 321 -1.83 23.02 -12.90
C GLN A 321 -2.13 24.16 -11.93
N ASN A 322 -2.65 23.87 -10.73
CA ASN A 322 -2.98 24.90 -9.74
C ASN A 322 -2.51 24.49 -8.34
N PRO A 323 -1.45 25.12 -7.79
CA PRO A 323 -0.91 24.74 -6.49
C PRO A 323 -1.86 25.01 -5.31
N ASP A 324 -2.87 25.87 -5.46
CA ASP A 324 -3.87 26.14 -4.43
C ASP A 324 -5.10 25.23 -4.52
N ARG A 325 -5.20 24.40 -5.57
CA ARG A 325 -6.22 23.35 -5.64
C ARG A 325 -5.66 22.03 -5.11
N VAL A 326 -6.34 21.46 -4.12
CA VAL A 326 -5.94 20.18 -3.50
C VAL A 326 -7.17 19.32 -3.23
N TYR A 327 -7.04 18.03 -3.52
CA TYR A 327 -8.06 17.02 -3.30
C TYR A 327 -7.74 16.25 -2.04
N ASN A 328 -8.74 16.07 -1.18
CA ASN A 328 -8.64 15.22 0.00
C ASN A 328 -9.51 13.98 -0.22
N MET A 329 -8.86 12.81 -0.20
CA MET A 329 -9.52 11.54 -0.48
C MET A 329 -9.86 10.83 0.83
N ALA A 330 -11.15 10.79 1.13
CA ALA A 330 -11.69 10.09 2.28
C ALA A 330 -12.89 9.23 1.85
N THR A 331 -13.85 9.01 2.75
CA THR A 331 -15.12 8.36 2.40
C THR A 331 -15.82 9.05 1.21
N ARG A 332 -15.62 10.37 1.07
CA ARG A 332 -16.01 11.16 -0.10
C ARG A 332 -14.82 11.98 -0.57
N LEU A 333 -14.79 12.29 -1.86
CA LEU A 333 -13.77 13.15 -2.44
C LEU A 333 -14.13 14.61 -2.18
N ARG A 334 -13.24 15.34 -1.53
CA ARG A 334 -13.40 16.78 -1.32
C ARG A 334 -12.32 17.55 -2.03
N VAL A 335 -12.65 18.77 -2.46
CA VAL A 335 -11.73 19.68 -3.13
C VAL A 335 -11.65 20.98 -2.36
N SER A 336 -10.43 21.50 -2.25
CA SER A 336 -10.14 22.87 -1.82
C SER A 336 -9.59 23.64 -3.01
N ILE A 337 -9.94 24.91 -3.14
CA ILE A 337 -9.40 25.85 -4.15
C ILE A 337 -8.68 27.04 -3.51
N ASP A 338 -8.49 27.00 -2.19
CA ASP A 338 -7.92 28.09 -1.38
C ASP A 338 -6.67 27.65 -0.60
N GLY A 339 -5.96 26.67 -1.15
CA GLY A 339 -4.74 26.13 -0.59
C GLY A 339 -4.97 25.27 0.65
N GLY A 340 -6.06 24.49 0.65
CA GLY A 340 -6.40 23.53 1.71
C GLY A 340 -7.09 24.14 2.93
N ARG A 341 -7.53 25.41 2.89
CA ARG A 341 -8.16 26.06 4.06
C ARG A 341 -9.60 25.60 4.23
N THR A 342 -10.37 25.57 3.15
CA THR A 342 -11.75 25.08 3.13
C THR A 342 -11.91 23.96 2.11
N PHE A 343 -12.80 23.00 2.41
CA PHE A 343 -13.11 21.87 1.55
C PHE A 343 -14.60 21.80 1.26
N GLU A 344 -14.93 21.54 0.00
CA GLU A 344 -16.28 21.26 -0.47
C GLU A 344 -16.33 19.86 -1.08
N TYR A 345 -17.49 19.21 -1.03
CA TYR A 345 -17.71 17.97 -1.77
C TYR A 345 -17.57 18.23 -3.27
N ASN A 346 -16.89 17.34 -3.98
CA ASN A 346 -16.70 17.54 -5.42
C ASN A 346 -18.03 17.28 -6.15
N PRO A 347 -18.69 18.31 -6.71
CA PRO A 347 -20.05 18.16 -7.24
C PRO A 347 -20.09 17.31 -8.52
N VAL A 348 -18.95 17.07 -9.19
CA VAL A 348 -18.88 16.26 -10.41
C VAL A 348 -18.86 14.75 -10.09
N ILE A 349 -18.29 14.36 -8.96
CA ILE A 349 -18.14 12.96 -8.56
C ILE A 349 -19.20 12.58 -7.52
N ASP A 350 -19.55 13.49 -6.62
CA ASP A 350 -20.53 13.27 -5.56
C ASP A 350 -21.98 13.63 -5.99
N CYS A 351 -22.24 13.88 -7.29
CA CYS A 351 -23.57 14.26 -7.80
C CYS A 351 -24.66 13.21 -7.57
N CYS A 352 -24.28 11.96 -7.28
CA CYS A 352 -25.21 10.86 -7.10
C CYS A 352 -25.55 10.69 -5.61
N ALA A 353 -26.45 11.54 -5.10
CA ALA A 353 -27.23 11.15 -3.93
C ALA A 353 -27.93 9.80 -4.22
N PRO A 354 -28.01 8.86 -3.25
CA PRO A 354 -28.73 7.62 -3.45
C PRO A 354 -30.16 7.90 -3.93
N GLY A 355 -30.50 7.44 -5.14
CA GLY A 355 -31.84 7.60 -5.73
C GLY A 355 -31.93 8.45 -7.01
N ASN A 356 -30.85 9.06 -7.48
CA ASN A 356 -30.81 9.77 -8.77
C ASN A 356 -29.87 9.08 -9.78
N THR A 357 -30.16 7.82 -10.11
CA THR A 357 -29.61 7.11 -11.29
C THR A 357 -30.73 6.62 -12.16
#